data_AF-A0AA39CDD8-F1
#
_entry.id   AF-A0AA39CDD8-F1
#
_cell.length_a   1.000
_cell.length_b   1.000
_cell.length_c   1.000
_cell.angle_alpha   90.00
_cell.angle_beta   90.00
_cell.angle_gamma   90.00
#
_symmetry.space_group_name_H-M   'P 1'
#
loop_
_entity.id
_entity.type
_entity.pdbx_description
1 polymer ?
#
loop_
_entity_poly.entity_id
_entity_poly.type
_entity_poly.pdbx_seq_one_letter_code
_entity_poly.pdbx_strand_id
1 'polypeptide(L)'
;MIGNSMYNSEMANYPLPYRQDNADTADFVHWGHFSQIVWKATQEVGCFTQYCPDGLKDPKSGQSESTIAPYFTVCNYRPAGNVQDEYSQVGAPLGQPIVVVTPS
;
A
#
# COMPACT_ATOMS: atom_id res chain seq x y z
N MET A 1 7.40 -2.78 -6.84
CA MET A 1 6.28 -3.18 -5.97
C MET A 1 5.53 -1.98 -5.41
N ILE A 2 6.13 -1.16 -4.53
CA ILE A 2 5.44 -0.05 -3.84
C ILE A 2 4.73 0.92 -4.78
N GLY A 3 5.44 1.51 -5.76
CA GLY A 3 4.84 2.47 -6.70
C GLY A 3 3.72 1.85 -7.54
N ASN A 4 4.06 0.95 -8.47
CA ASN A 4 3.06 0.43 -9.41
C ASN A 4 1.96 -0.44 -8.75
N SER A 5 2.33 -1.33 -7.82
CA SER A 5 1.40 -2.33 -7.30
C SER A 5 0.60 -1.83 -6.10
N MET A 6 1.18 -1.00 -5.24
CA MET A 6 0.55 -0.61 -3.97
C MET A 6 0.01 0.82 -3.99
N TYR A 7 0.66 1.75 -4.69
CA TYR A 7 0.14 3.11 -4.86
C TYR A 7 -0.74 3.23 -6.11
N ASN A 8 -0.20 2.94 -7.31
CA ASN A 8 -0.88 3.26 -8.57
C ASN A 8 -2.16 2.42 -8.77
N SER A 9 -2.13 1.15 -8.37
CA SER A 9 -3.27 0.23 -8.54
C SER A 9 -4.43 0.53 -7.58
N GLU A 10 -4.12 1.19 -6.46
CA GLU A 10 -5.04 1.36 -5.32
C GLU A 10 -5.59 2.78 -5.20
N MET A 11 -4.87 3.80 -5.70
CA MET A 11 -5.25 5.21 -5.57
C MET A 11 -6.68 5.48 -6.03
N ALA A 12 -7.12 4.83 -7.11
CA ALA A 12 -8.47 5.02 -7.67
C ALA A 12 -9.59 4.40 -6.81
N ASN A 13 -9.25 3.46 -5.92
CA ASN A 13 -10.20 2.76 -5.05
C ASN A 13 -10.39 3.47 -3.70
N TYR A 14 -9.58 4.49 -3.38
CA TYR A 14 -9.72 5.23 -2.13
C TYR A 14 -11.09 5.93 -2.08
N PRO A 15 -11.87 5.78 -0.98
CA PRO A 15 -13.21 6.33 -0.90
C PRO A 15 -13.18 7.86 -0.87
N LEU A 16 -14.08 8.47 -1.64
CA LEU A 16 -14.28 9.91 -1.65
C LEU A 16 -15.40 10.32 -0.68
N PRO A 17 -15.34 11.53 -0.11
CA PRO A 17 -14.33 12.57 -0.34
C PRO A 17 -13.03 12.38 0.46
N TYR A 18 -11.93 12.93 -0.05
CA TYR A 18 -10.67 13.06 0.69
C TYR A 18 -10.83 13.93 1.95
N ARG A 19 -9.85 13.83 2.86
CA ARG A 19 -9.79 14.63 4.10
C ARG A 19 -11.00 14.40 5.04
N GLN A 20 -11.50 13.17 5.11
CA GLN A 20 -12.52 12.75 6.06
C GLN A 20 -11.92 11.74 7.03
N ASP A 21 -12.22 11.88 8.32
CA ASP A 21 -11.76 10.95 9.35
C ASP A 21 -12.41 9.56 9.21
N ASN A 22 -13.67 9.52 8.78
CA ASN A 22 -14.51 8.33 8.69
C ASN A 22 -14.60 7.77 7.25
N ALA A 23 -13.46 7.44 6.64
CA ALA A 23 -13.43 6.76 5.35
C ALA A 23 -14.20 5.41 5.38
N ASP A 24 -14.87 5.05 4.28
CA ASP A 24 -15.54 3.75 4.15
C ASP A 24 -14.50 2.62 4.04
N THR A 25 -14.43 1.79 5.08
CA THR A 25 -13.47 0.69 5.19
C THR A 25 -13.99 -0.65 4.69
N ALA A 26 -15.20 -0.70 4.10
CA ALA A 26 -15.78 -1.93 3.57
C ALA A 26 -14.88 -2.63 2.54
N ASP A 27 -14.11 -1.86 1.76
CA ASP A 27 -13.21 -2.34 0.72
C ASP A 27 -11.73 -2.05 0.99
N PHE A 28 -11.34 -2.01 2.27
CA PHE A 28 -9.98 -1.63 2.70
C PHE A 28 -8.86 -2.46 2.02
N VAL A 29 -9.14 -3.71 1.66
CA VAL A 29 -8.21 -4.60 0.95
C VAL A 29 -7.73 -4.05 -0.39
N HIS A 30 -8.48 -3.14 -1.01
CA HIS A 30 -8.17 -2.57 -2.33
C HIS A 30 -7.57 -1.15 -2.29
N TRP A 31 -7.38 -0.55 -1.10
CA TRP A 31 -6.81 0.79 -0.97
C TRP A 31 -5.93 1.04 0.28
N GLY A 32 -5.82 0.05 1.15
CA GLY A 32 -5.10 0.17 2.43
C GLY A 32 -3.60 0.46 2.27
N HIS A 33 -2.95 -0.01 1.21
CA HIS A 33 -1.55 0.32 1.00
C HIS A 33 -1.38 1.76 0.51
N PHE A 34 -2.23 2.22 -0.43
CA PHE A 34 -2.22 3.61 -0.89
C PHE A 34 -2.33 4.59 0.28
N SER A 35 -3.34 4.40 1.13
CA SER A 35 -3.60 5.28 2.28
C SER A 35 -2.43 5.34 3.27
N GLN A 36 -1.74 4.23 3.54
CA GLN A 36 -0.52 4.22 4.34
C GLN A 36 0.62 4.99 3.64
N ILE A 37 0.82 4.81 2.34
CA ILE A 37 1.92 5.45 1.59
C ILE A 37 1.80 6.98 1.63
N VAL A 38 0.58 7.52 1.60
CA VAL A 38 0.34 8.97 1.59
C VAL A 38 -0.06 9.54 2.95
N TRP A 39 0.01 8.73 4.01
CA TRP A 39 -0.42 9.14 5.35
C TRP A 39 0.40 10.34 5.85
N LYS A 40 -0.24 11.51 5.98
CA LYS A 40 0.46 12.77 6.28
C LYS A 40 1.30 12.74 7.56
N ALA A 41 0.87 12.01 8.59
CA ALA A 41 1.61 11.92 9.85
C ALA A 41 2.81 10.97 9.81
N THR A 42 2.87 10.04 8.85
CA THR A 42 3.99 9.10 8.71
C THR A 42 5.25 9.85 8.26
N GLN A 43 6.37 9.63 8.96
CA GLN A 43 7.63 10.36 8.75
C GLN A 43 8.77 9.46 8.26
N GLU A 44 8.75 8.19 8.65
CA GLU A 44 9.82 7.24 8.40
C GLU A 44 9.23 6.01 7.70
N VAL A 45 9.98 5.49 6.73
CA VAL A 45 9.69 4.21 6.10
C VAL A 45 10.97 3.38 6.01
N GLY A 46 10.90 2.13 6.43
CA GLY A 46 11.97 1.15 6.29
C GLY A 46 11.47 -0.03 5.47
N CYS A 47 12.12 -0.30 4.34
CA CYS A 47 11.72 -1.37 3.43
C CYS A 47 12.81 -2.43 3.26
N PHE A 48 12.40 -3.67 3.09
CA PHE A 48 13.28 -4.78 2.74
C PHE A 48 12.65 -5.59 1.61
N THR A 49 13.46 -6.05 0.65
CA THR A 49 13.02 -6.94 -0.41
C THR A 49 13.82 -8.23 -0.39
N GLN A 50 13.14 -9.37 -0.29
CA GLN A 50 13.72 -10.69 -0.38
C GLN A 50 13.36 -11.35 -1.71
N TYR A 51 14.34 -11.99 -2.34
CA TYR A 51 14.08 -12.91 -3.45
C TYR A 51 13.77 -14.32 -2.92
N CYS A 52 12.58 -14.83 -3.26
CA CYS A 52 12.03 -16.12 -2.91
C CYS A 52 11.79 -16.90 -4.22
N PRO A 53 12.75 -17.74 -4.67
CA PRO A 53 12.66 -18.42 -5.97
C PRO A 53 11.46 -19.37 -6.06
N ASP A 54 11.05 -19.95 -4.93
CA ASP A 54 9.89 -20.85 -4.83
C ASP A 54 8.60 -20.10 -4.46
N GLY A 55 8.58 -18.77 -4.56
CA GLY A 55 7.46 -17.91 -4.16
C GLY A 55 7.31 -17.76 -2.64
N LEU A 56 6.27 -17.04 -2.22
CA LEU A 56 5.88 -16.96 -0.82
C LEU A 56 5.01 -18.15 -0.46
N LYS A 57 5.33 -18.78 0.68
CA LYS A 57 4.51 -19.85 1.24
C LYS A 57 3.44 -19.24 2.12
N ASP A 58 2.19 -19.64 1.90
CA ASP A 58 1.13 -19.35 2.86
C ASP A 58 1.50 -20.02 4.20
N PRO A 59 1.61 -19.26 5.31
CA PRO A 59 2.00 -19.81 6.60
C PRO A 59 0.98 -20.81 7.18
N LYS A 60 -0.27 -20.83 6.69
CA LYS A 60 -1.31 -21.77 7.12
C LYS A 60 -1.30 -23.08 6.34
N SER A 61 -1.18 -23.01 5.02
CA SER A 61 -1.21 -24.20 4.15
C SER A 61 0.18 -24.75 3.81
N GLY A 62 1.24 -23.96 4.01
CA GLY A 62 2.61 -24.28 3.62
C GLY A 62 2.82 -24.32 2.10
N GLN A 63 1.77 -24.06 1.31
CA GLN A 63 1.83 -24.08 -0.15
C GLN A 63 2.39 -22.76 -0.65
N SER A 64 3.32 -22.86 -1.60
CA SER A 64 3.78 -21.69 -2.35
C SER A 64 2.66 -21.18 -3.24
N GLU A 65 2.33 -19.91 -3.12
CA GLU A 65 1.39 -19.27 -4.02
C GLU A 65 2.16 -18.83 -5.28
N SER A 66 2.07 -19.65 -6.34
CA SER A 66 2.86 -19.48 -7.57
C SER A 66 2.51 -18.21 -8.37
N THR A 67 1.47 -17.48 -7.97
CA THR A 67 1.07 -16.20 -8.57
C THR A 67 1.80 -15.01 -7.92
N ILE A 68 2.48 -15.20 -6.79
CA ILE A 68 3.22 -14.13 -6.13
C ILE A 68 4.61 -14.00 -6.77
N ALA A 69 4.93 -12.79 -7.24
CA ALA A 69 6.23 -12.48 -7.80
C ALA A 69 7.35 -12.91 -6.83
N PRO A 70 8.50 -13.41 -7.34
CA PRO A 70 9.55 -13.96 -6.49
C PRO A 70 10.26 -12.89 -5.66
N TYR A 71 9.96 -11.61 -5.86
CA TYR A 71 10.41 -10.54 -4.98
C TYR A 71 9.31 -10.20 -3.99
N PHE A 72 9.58 -10.42 -2.70
CA PHE A 72 8.70 -10.03 -1.62
C PHE A 72 9.25 -8.79 -0.93
N THR A 73 8.50 -7.69 -0.96
CA THR A 73 8.87 -6.42 -0.31
C THR A 73 7.95 -6.19 0.88
N VAL A 74 8.54 -5.87 2.02
CA VAL A 74 7.83 -5.40 3.21
C VAL A 74 8.33 -3.99 3.52
N CYS A 75 7.41 -3.10 3.89
CA CYS A 75 7.73 -1.76 4.38
C CYS A 75 7.04 -1.51 5.71
N ASN A 76 7.81 -1.04 6.68
CA ASN A 76 7.33 -0.59 7.98
C ASN A 76 7.33 0.94 8.00
N TYR A 77 6.24 1.52 8.51
CA TYR A 77 6.00 2.95 8.52
C TYR A 77 5.92 3.46 9.95
N ARG A 78 6.50 4.64 10.22
CA ARG A 78 6.47 5.27 11.54
C ARG A 78 6.26 6.79 11.46
N PRO A 79 5.35 7.38 12.26
CA PRO A 79 4.20 6.73 12.90
C PRO A 79 3.38 5.90 11.91
N ALA A 80 2.71 4.86 12.40
CA ALA A 80 1.83 4.04 11.58
C ALA A 80 0.66 4.89 11.05
N GLY A 81 0.23 4.60 9.83
CA GLY A 81 -0.98 5.15 9.24
C GLY A 81 -2.16 4.19 9.38
N ASN A 82 -3.23 4.48 8.65
CA ASN A 82 -4.47 3.68 8.65
C ASN A 82 -5.06 3.50 10.04
N VAL A 83 -4.94 4.54 10.86
CA VAL A 83 -5.60 4.60 12.16
C VAL A 83 -7.07 4.88 11.90
N GLN A 84 -7.93 4.03 12.45
CA GLN A 84 -9.37 4.18 12.35
C GLN A 84 -9.79 5.56 12.88
N ASP A 85 -10.71 6.21 12.19
CA ASP A 85 -11.21 7.55 12.51
C ASP A 85 -10.17 8.68 12.38
N GLU A 86 -9.05 8.46 11.69
CA GLU A 86 -8.03 9.49 11.41
C GLU A 86 -7.71 9.64 9.91
N TYR A 87 -8.60 9.18 9.01
CA TYR A 87 -8.33 9.20 7.56
C TYR A 87 -8.29 10.60 6.93
N SER A 88 -8.53 11.68 7.69
CA SER A 88 -8.31 13.05 7.20
C SER A 88 -6.85 13.33 6.84
N GLN A 89 -5.93 12.46 7.26
CA GLN A 89 -4.52 12.43 6.91
C GLN A 89 -4.27 12.12 5.42
N VAL A 90 -5.26 11.57 4.70
CA VAL A 90 -5.18 11.30 3.26
C VAL A 90 -5.76 12.48 2.47
N GLY A 91 -4.88 13.17 1.75
CA GLY A 91 -5.22 14.36 0.95
C GLY A 91 -5.55 14.04 -0.50
N ALA A 92 -6.31 14.93 -1.13
CA ALA A 92 -6.55 14.88 -2.58
C ALA A 92 -5.25 15.05 -3.38
N PRO A 93 -5.10 14.36 -4.53
CA PRO A 93 -3.93 14.48 -5.38
C PRO A 93 -3.81 15.91 -5.95
N LEU A 94 -2.57 16.35 -6.19
CA LEU A 94 -2.26 17.69 -6.70
C LEU A 94 -2.48 17.82 -8.23
N GLY A 95 -3.07 16.81 -8.89
CA GLY A 95 -3.25 16.79 -10.34
C GLY A 95 -1.98 16.52 -11.15
N GLN A 96 -0.93 16.00 -10.51
CA GLN A 96 0.31 15.62 -11.19
C GLN A 96 0.15 14.27 -11.92
N PRO A 97 0.92 14.03 -13.01
CA PRO A 97 0.91 12.74 -13.69
C PRO A 97 1.31 11.59 -12.77
N ILE A 98 0.68 10.43 -12.95
CA ILE A 98 1.08 9.19 -12.27
C ILE A 98 2.45 8.75 -12.81
N VAL A 99 3.38 8.48 -11.89
CA VAL A 99 4.70 7.93 -12.24
C VAL A 99 4.61 6.40 -12.33
N VAL A 100 5.02 5.85 -13.47
CA VAL A 100 5.19 4.41 -13.66
C VAL A 100 6.66 4.06 -13.44
N VAL A 101 6.93 3.20 -12.46
CA VAL A 101 8.28 2.72 -12.17
C VAL A 101 8.62 1.59 -13.13
N THR A 102 9.55 1.82 -14.05
CA THR A 102 10.06 0.77 -14.95
C THR A 102 11.19 -0.02 -14.28
N PRO A 103 11.32 -1.34 -14.53
CA PRO A 103 12.48 -2.09 -14.09
C PRO A 103 13.76 -1.49 -14.71
N SER A 104 14.84 -1.44 -13.92
CA SER A 104 16.20 -1.10 -14.39
C SER A 104 16.86 -2.29 -15.06
#